data_AF-A0A7S1YAI3-F1
#
_entry.id   AF-A0A7S1YAI3-F1
#
_cell.length_a   1.000
_cell.length_b   1.000
_cell.length_c   1.000
_cell.angle_alpha   90.00
_cell.angle_beta   90.00
_cell.angle_gamma   90.00
#
_symmetry.space_group_name_H-M   'P 1'
#
loop_
_entity.id
_entity.type
_entity.pdbx_description
1 polymer ?
#
loop_
_entity_poly.entity_id
_entity_poly.type
_entity_poly.pdbx_seq_one_letter_code
_entity_poly.pdbx_strand_id
1 'polypeptide(L)'
;LPKDIVDAYFDNMPDAHAFYNGYRASNTFASRGDQVFLSHDYYLAPDRSDALVLADLRSLAATNAVRPYLMLVHVREFSDMNRVKSIFDRLDDFVLLPSETFVKVAQTQPTFVERYLEEIE
;
A
#
# COMPACT_ATOMS: atom_id res chain seq x y z
N LEU A 1 -7.39 4.84 -9.69
CA LEU A 1 -7.26 4.98 -11.13
C LEU A 1 -8.44 4.26 -11.75
N PRO A 2 -9.04 4.87 -12.78
CA PRO A 2 -10.02 4.22 -13.63
C PRO A 2 -9.46 2.91 -14.20
N LYS A 3 -10.37 2.00 -14.55
CA LYS A 3 -10.02 0.62 -14.94
C LYS A 3 -9.20 0.57 -16.23
N ASP A 4 -9.56 1.38 -17.22
CA ASP A 4 -8.85 1.51 -18.50
C ASP A 4 -7.37 1.90 -18.31
N ILE A 5 -7.08 2.81 -17.38
CA ILE A 5 -5.71 3.19 -17.05
C ILE A 5 -4.95 2.02 -16.42
N VAL A 6 -5.56 1.30 -15.46
CA VAL A 6 -4.92 0.13 -14.84
C VAL A 6 -4.69 -0.98 -15.86
N ASP A 7 -5.65 -1.21 -16.76
CA ASP A 7 -5.54 -2.19 -17.84
C ASP A 7 -4.37 -1.85 -18.77
N ALA A 8 -4.19 -0.57 -19.11
CA ALA A 8 -3.05 -0.13 -19.91
C ALA A 8 -1.69 -0.44 -19.27
N TYR A 9 -1.56 -0.36 -17.93
CA TYR A 9 -0.32 -0.77 -17.25
C TYR A 9 -0.07 -2.27 -17.39
N PHE A 10 -1.08 -3.10 -17.15
CA PHE A 10 -0.93 -4.56 -17.29
C PHE A 10 -0.59 -4.96 -18.73
N ASP A 11 -1.28 -4.39 -19.72
CA ASP A 11 -1.13 -4.78 -21.12
C ASP A 11 0.21 -4.34 -21.74
N ASN A 12 0.74 -3.20 -21.30
CA ASN A 12 1.95 -2.61 -21.89
C ASN A 12 3.22 -2.86 -21.07
N MET A 13 3.12 -3.45 -19.88
CA MET A 13 4.28 -3.79 -19.03
C MET A 13 4.18 -5.23 -18.52
N PRO A 14 4.23 -6.24 -19.41
CA PRO A 14 4.01 -7.64 -19.05
C PRO A 14 5.06 -8.21 -18.07
N ASP A 15 6.27 -7.65 -18.05
CA ASP A 15 7.36 -8.08 -17.17
C ASP A 15 7.29 -7.46 -15.76
N ALA A 16 6.36 -6.53 -15.52
CA ALA A 16 6.21 -5.90 -14.22
C ALA A 16 5.32 -6.73 -13.29
N HIS A 17 5.87 -7.17 -12.16
CA HIS A 17 5.12 -7.96 -11.16
C HIS A 17 4.21 -7.12 -10.26
N ALA A 18 4.52 -5.83 -10.09
CA ALA A 18 3.75 -4.94 -9.23
C ALA A 18 3.81 -3.49 -9.68
N PHE A 19 2.71 -2.78 -9.47
CA PHE A 19 2.60 -1.34 -9.64
C PHE A 19 2.15 -0.70 -8.32
N TYR A 20 2.83 0.36 -7.91
CA TYR A 20 2.51 1.11 -6.70
C TYR A 20 1.93 2.48 -7.06
N ASN A 21 0.73 2.76 -6.54
CA ASN A 21 0.00 3.98 -6.84
C ASN A 21 0.02 4.97 -5.66
N GLY A 22 0.64 6.12 -5.89
CA GLY A 22 0.78 7.20 -4.91
C GLY A 22 -0.35 8.23 -4.87
N TYR A 23 -1.32 8.20 -5.80
CA TYR A 23 -2.28 9.30 -5.96
C TYR A 23 -3.33 9.40 -4.85
N ARG A 24 -3.96 8.27 -4.46
CA ARG A 24 -4.97 8.23 -3.38
C ARG A 24 -4.87 6.93 -2.61
N ALA A 25 -5.01 7.06 -1.29
CA ALA A 25 -4.99 5.94 -0.36
C ALA A 25 -6.18 5.00 -0.59
N SER A 26 -5.92 3.69 -0.57
CA SER A 26 -6.88 2.57 -0.68
C SER A 26 -7.92 2.70 -1.81
N ASN A 27 -7.56 3.38 -2.90
CA ASN A 27 -8.51 3.71 -3.96
C ASN A 27 -8.45 2.77 -5.17
N THR A 28 -7.36 2.00 -5.32
CA THR A 28 -7.18 1.12 -6.48
C THR A 28 -6.40 -0.11 -6.10
N PHE A 29 -7.03 -1.25 -6.28
CA PHE A 29 -6.45 -2.56 -6.08
C PHE A 29 -6.88 -3.43 -7.24
N ALA A 30 -5.94 -4.08 -7.90
CA ALA A 30 -6.25 -5.03 -8.97
C ALA A 30 -5.22 -6.15 -8.99
N SER A 31 -5.64 -7.30 -9.47
CA SER A 31 -4.74 -8.44 -9.69
C SER A 31 -5.02 -9.06 -11.05
N ARG A 32 -3.97 -9.39 -11.80
CA ARG A 32 -4.07 -10.05 -13.10
C ARG A 32 -2.93 -11.04 -13.25
N GLY A 33 -3.26 -12.33 -13.13
CA GLY A 33 -2.23 -13.38 -13.07
C GLY A 33 -1.22 -13.07 -11.96
N ASP A 34 0.05 -12.97 -12.32
CA ASP A 34 1.15 -12.65 -11.39
C ASP A 34 1.44 -11.14 -11.30
N GLN A 35 0.53 -10.27 -11.74
CA GLN A 35 0.68 -8.82 -11.62
C GLN A 35 -0.30 -8.26 -10.59
N VAL A 36 0.17 -7.33 -9.75
CA VAL A 36 -0.67 -6.60 -8.80
C VAL A 36 -0.56 -5.09 -8.99
N PHE A 37 -1.67 -4.38 -8.82
CA PHE A 37 -1.71 -2.93 -8.84
C PHE A 37 -2.25 -2.44 -7.50
N LEU A 38 -1.44 -1.69 -6.73
CA LEU A 38 -1.70 -1.42 -5.33
C LEU A 38 -1.62 0.08 -5.02
N SER A 39 -2.74 0.66 -4.59
CA SER A 39 -2.72 1.92 -3.83
C SER A 39 -2.09 1.71 -2.45
N HIS A 40 -1.39 2.72 -1.96
CA HIS A 40 -1.00 2.77 -0.56
C HIS A 40 -2.22 2.83 0.36
N ASP A 41 -2.13 2.33 1.57
CA ASP A 41 -3.21 2.40 2.57
C ASP A 41 -3.07 3.61 3.47
N TYR A 42 -1.82 4.01 3.72
CA TYR A 42 -1.50 5.12 4.61
C TYR A 42 -0.45 6.04 3.98
N TYR A 43 -0.72 7.33 4.02
CA TYR A 43 0.24 8.36 3.63
C TYR A 43 0.91 8.92 4.89
N LEU A 44 2.22 8.69 5.00
CA LEU A 44 3.03 9.17 6.10
C LEU A 44 3.37 10.64 5.91
N ALA A 45 2.50 11.51 6.42
CA ALA A 45 2.70 12.95 6.35
C ALA A 45 3.99 13.37 7.12
N PRO A 46 4.84 14.24 6.53
CA PRO A 46 6.12 14.64 7.13
C PRO A 46 5.95 15.51 8.38
N ASP A 47 4.84 16.23 8.48
CA ASP A 47 4.50 17.19 9.54
C ASP A 47 3.63 16.58 10.65
N ARG A 48 3.11 15.37 10.47
CA ARG A 48 2.29 14.68 11.48
C ARG A 48 3.16 14.12 12.59
N SER A 49 2.76 14.31 13.85
CA SER A 49 3.53 13.80 14.98
C SER A 49 3.62 12.27 14.97
N ASP A 50 4.76 11.73 15.40
CA ASP A 50 5.00 10.28 15.43
C ASP A 50 3.97 9.54 16.29
N ALA A 51 3.50 10.16 17.39
CA ALA A 51 2.47 9.58 18.25
C ALA A 51 1.15 9.39 17.50
N LEU A 52 0.73 10.37 16.69
CA LEU A 52 -0.48 10.25 15.86
C LEU A 52 -0.30 9.23 14.74
N VAL A 53 0.88 9.20 14.09
CA VAL A 53 1.16 8.18 13.07
C VAL A 53 1.03 6.77 13.65
N LEU A 54 1.65 6.51 14.81
CA LEU A 54 1.56 5.20 15.46
C LEU A 54 0.13 4.82 15.83
N ALA A 55 -0.66 5.78 16.31
CA ALA A 55 -2.07 5.56 16.62
C ALA A 55 -2.88 5.24 15.36
N ASP A 56 -2.63 5.95 14.25
CA ASP A 56 -3.31 5.72 12.97
C ASP A 56 -2.99 4.31 12.44
N LEU A 57 -1.71 3.93 12.39
CA LEU A 57 -1.28 2.63 11.86
C LEU A 57 -1.85 1.47 12.68
N ARG A 58 -1.86 1.58 14.02
CA ARG A 58 -2.49 0.59 14.90
C ARG A 58 -4.00 0.52 14.70
N SER A 59 -4.67 1.66 14.55
CA SER A 59 -6.12 1.73 14.32
C SER A 59 -6.49 1.10 12.97
N LEU A 60 -5.70 1.38 11.93
CA LEU A 60 -5.89 0.81 10.60
C LEU A 60 -5.70 -0.71 10.62
N ALA A 61 -4.65 -1.21 11.28
CA ALA A 61 -4.45 -2.65 11.45
C ALA A 61 -5.57 -3.30 12.26
N ALA A 62 -6.04 -2.68 13.34
CA ALA A 62 -7.14 -3.20 14.16
C ALA A 62 -8.47 -3.27 13.40
N THR A 63 -8.72 -2.32 12.48
CA THR A 63 -9.96 -2.25 11.69
C THR A 63 -10.03 -3.32 10.61
N ASN A 64 -8.90 -3.68 10.02
CA ASN A 64 -8.84 -4.80 9.10
C ASN A 64 -8.86 -6.09 9.90
N ALA A 65 -9.73 -7.07 9.59
CA ALA A 65 -9.82 -8.32 10.36
C ALA A 65 -8.96 -9.47 9.77
N VAL A 66 -8.67 -9.41 8.46
CA VAL A 66 -7.89 -10.44 7.78
C VAL A 66 -6.40 -10.29 8.14
N ARG A 67 -5.74 -11.41 8.46
CA ARG A 67 -4.33 -11.44 8.90
C ARG A 67 -3.53 -12.41 8.03
N PRO A 68 -2.28 -12.07 7.66
CA PRO A 68 -1.61 -10.79 7.92
C PRO A 68 -2.21 -9.64 7.09
N TYR A 69 -2.45 -8.47 7.70
CA TYR A 69 -2.93 -7.30 6.95
C TYR A 69 -1.76 -6.68 6.17
N LEU A 70 -1.88 -6.64 4.85
CA LEU A 70 -0.89 -6.01 3.98
C LEU A 70 -1.17 -4.51 3.92
N MET A 71 -0.17 -3.72 4.27
CA MET A 71 -0.30 -2.27 4.34
C MET A 71 0.87 -1.62 3.61
N LEU A 72 0.58 -0.95 2.49
CA LEU A 72 1.57 -0.17 1.78
C LEU A 72 1.57 1.27 2.34
N VAL A 73 2.74 1.76 2.74
CA VAL A 73 2.89 3.10 3.31
C VAL A 73 3.61 4.01 2.31
N HIS A 74 2.95 5.10 1.94
CA HIS A 74 3.54 6.12 1.08
C HIS A 74 4.32 7.14 1.92
N VAL A 75 5.62 7.25 1.68
CA VAL A 75 6.54 8.21 2.32
C VAL A 75 6.96 9.24 1.29
N ARG A 76 6.95 10.54 1.64
CA ARG A 76 7.50 11.58 0.74
C ARG A 76 9.02 11.52 0.69
N GLU A 77 9.59 11.86 -0.47
CA GLU A 77 11.03 12.03 -0.69
C GLU A 77 11.69 12.92 0.38
N PHE A 78 11.05 14.02 0.78
CA PHE A 78 11.59 14.97 1.76
C PHE A 78 11.49 14.49 3.22
N SER A 79 11.05 13.25 3.47
CA SER A 79 10.94 12.72 4.83
C SER A 79 12.30 12.22 5.31
N ASP A 80 12.62 12.49 6.58
CA ASP A 80 13.82 11.94 7.21
C ASP A 80 13.67 10.42 7.40
N MET A 81 14.53 9.64 6.73
CA MET A 81 14.57 8.18 6.84
C MET A 81 14.79 7.70 8.28
N ASN A 82 15.47 8.47 9.12
CA ASN A 82 15.64 8.15 10.55
C ASN A 82 14.32 8.22 11.30
N ARG A 83 13.47 9.23 10.99
CA ARG A 83 12.11 9.33 11.55
C ARG A 83 11.25 8.16 11.08
N VAL A 84 11.28 7.84 9.80
CA VAL A 84 10.53 6.70 9.24
C VAL A 84 10.91 5.42 9.99
N LYS A 85 12.21 5.16 10.13
CA LYS A 85 12.72 4.01 10.88
C LYS A 85 12.27 4.04 12.34
N SER A 86 12.38 5.16 13.04
CA SER A 86 12.01 5.24 14.47
C SER A 86 10.53 4.98 14.72
N ILE A 87 9.66 5.34 13.78
CA ILE A 87 8.22 5.02 13.83
C ILE A 87 8.02 3.51 13.68
N PHE A 88 8.61 2.89 12.66
CA PHE A 88 8.43 1.45 12.44
C PHE A 88 9.09 0.59 13.53
N ASP A 89 10.20 1.04 14.13
CA ASP A 89 10.84 0.36 15.27
C ASP A 89 9.96 0.34 16.54
N ARG A 90 8.89 1.15 16.59
CA ARG A 90 7.93 1.20 17.72
C ARG A 90 6.63 0.42 17.45
N LEU A 91 6.57 -0.29 16.34
CA LEU A 91 5.42 -1.09 15.90
C LEU A 91 5.72 -2.58 16.05
N ASP A 92 5.77 -3.07 17.29
CA ASP A 92 6.18 -4.45 17.61
C ASP A 92 5.28 -5.53 16.98
N ASP A 93 4.01 -5.20 16.71
CA ASP A 93 3.03 -6.10 16.08
C ASP A 93 3.12 -6.13 14.54
N PHE A 94 4.06 -5.37 13.96
CA PHE A 94 4.23 -5.22 12.53
C PHE A 94 5.59 -5.75 12.09
N VAL A 95 5.64 -6.29 10.87
CA VAL A 95 6.87 -6.73 10.23
C VAL A 95 7.07 -5.92 8.96
N LEU A 96 8.18 -5.19 8.87
CA LEU A 96 8.57 -4.51 7.64
C LEU A 96 9.10 -5.56 6.65
N LEU A 97 8.44 -5.68 5.50
CA LEU A 97 8.83 -6.63 4.47
C LEU A 97 9.68 -5.96 3.38
N PRO A 98 10.66 -6.67 2.81
CA PRO A 98 11.23 -6.30 1.52
C PRO A 98 10.14 -6.25 0.45
N SER A 99 10.27 -5.32 -0.50
CA SER A 99 9.28 -5.12 -1.58
C SER A 99 8.95 -6.42 -2.33
N GLU A 100 9.95 -7.23 -2.67
CA GLU A 100 9.72 -8.51 -3.37
C GLU A 100 8.89 -9.50 -2.54
N THR A 101 9.16 -9.61 -1.24
CA THR A 101 8.36 -10.44 -0.33
C THR A 101 6.94 -9.92 -0.22
N PHE A 102 6.77 -8.61 -0.09
CA PHE A 102 5.45 -7.98 -0.06
C PHE A 102 4.63 -8.30 -1.32
N VAL A 103 5.23 -8.19 -2.50
CA VAL A 103 4.59 -8.50 -3.79
C VAL A 103 4.16 -9.97 -3.86
N LYS A 104 5.03 -10.90 -3.46
CA LYS A 104 4.69 -12.34 -3.44
C LYS A 104 3.49 -12.65 -2.55
N VAL A 105 3.40 -12.01 -1.37
CA VAL A 105 2.26 -12.18 -0.48
C VAL A 105 1.01 -11.52 -1.07
N ALA A 106 1.14 -10.33 -1.67
CA ALA A 106 0.02 -9.64 -2.32
C ALA A 106 -0.57 -10.42 -3.51
N GLN A 107 0.27 -11.14 -4.27
CA GLN A 107 -0.17 -11.99 -5.39
C GLN A 107 -0.88 -13.26 -4.92
N THR A 108 -0.38 -13.89 -3.85
CA THR A 108 -0.83 -15.24 -3.44
C THR A 108 -1.91 -15.22 -2.35
N GLN A 109 -1.90 -14.21 -1.49
CA GLN A 109 -2.80 -14.06 -0.35
C GLN A 109 -3.18 -12.57 -0.16
N PRO A 110 -3.85 -11.94 -1.15
CA PRO A 110 -4.25 -10.55 -1.03
C PRO A 110 -5.21 -10.35 0.15
N THR A 111 -5.04 -9.25 0.88
CA THR A 111 -5.98 -8.81 1.93
C THR A 111 -6.81 -7.60 1.51
N PHE A 112 -6.60 -7.12 0.28
CA PHE A 112 -7.39 -6.08 -0.36
C PHE A 112 -8.48 -6.68 -1.24
N VAL A 113 -9.49 -5.87 -1.54
CA VAL A 113 -10.57 -6.21 -2.47
C VAL A 113 -10.35 -5.43 -3.76
N GLU A 114 -10.51 -6.11 -4.90
CA GLU A 114 -10.39 -5.47 -6.21
C GLU A 114 -11.35 -4.27 -6.30
N ARG A 115 -10.79 -3.13 -6.72
CA ARG A 115 -11.50 -1.86 -6.80
C ARG A 115 -10.79 -0.94 -7.77
N TYR A 116 -11.57 -0.21 -8.55
CA TYR A 116 -11.12 0.88 -9.41
C TYR A 116 -11.74 2.20 -8.95
N LEU A 117 -11.17 3.31 -9.39
CA LEU A 117 -11.83 4.60 -9.23
C LEU A 117 -13.00 4.65 -10.23
N GLU A 118 -14.21 4.81 -9.72
CA GLU A 118 -15.38 5.07 -10.56
C GLU A 118 -15.23 6.46 -11.19
N GLU A 119 -15.52 6.57 -12.49
CA GLU A 119 -15.63 7.88 -13.14
C GLU A 119 -16.81 8.61 -12.51
N ILE A 120 -16.57 9.84 -12.05
CA ILE A 120 -17.65 10.74 -11.68
C ILE A 120 -18.18 11.30 -13.00
N GLU A 121 -19.33 10.80 -13.46
CA GLU A 121 -20.11 11.43 -14.54
C GLU A 121 -20.54 12.86 -14.17
#